data_AF-F8UI65-F1
#
_entry.id   AF-F8UI65-F1
#
_cell.length_a   1.000
_cell.length_b   1.000
_cell.length_c   1.000
_cell.angle_alpha   90.00
_cell.angle_beta   90.00
_cell.angle_gamma   90.00
#
_symmetry.space_group_name_H-M   'P 1'
#
loop_
_entity.id
_entity.type
_entity.pdbx_description
1 polymer ?
#
loop_
_entity_poly.entity_id
_entity_poly.type
_entity_poly.pdbx_seq_one_letter_code
_entity_poly.pdbx_strand_id
1 'polypeptide(L)'
;MQYFLTDWDDNSATGKNGDDASGFAIGGNILYKTAPYYGFTLGSGLYTTQNAFNITDPEDGATATTSKDLFLRDTGSKYGEGFTTLAQLYMGYDFARTKTKTGRFLTTNPWITPNDTKMIPIAVEGIEVVSNDFLNTTIQFDYVQKIKERGMSYFDGMASTGDTPT
;
A
#
# COMPACT_ATOMS: atom_id res chain seq x y z
N MET A 1 -5.97 -14.60 1.59
CA MET A 1 -7.29 -14.03 1.25
C MET A 1 -7.74 -13.23 2.44
N GLN A 2 -8.09 -11.97 2.25
CA GLN A 2 -8.46 -11.03 3.30
C GLN A 2 -9.74 -10.31 2.86
N TYR A 3 -10.55 -9.90 3.83
CA TYR A 3 -11.73 -9.08 3.60
C TYR A 3 -11.73 -7.93 4.59
N PHE A 4 -12.30 -6.80 4.19
CA PHE A 4 -12.62 -5.70 5.08
C PHE A 4 -14.09 -5.33 4.89
N LEU A 5 -14.77 -5.11 6.01
CA LEU A 5 -16.07 -4.48 6.07
C LEU A 5 -15.89 -3.21 6.91
N THR A 6 -16.32 -2.09 6.35
CA THR A 6 -16.42 -0.83 7.06
C THR A 6 -17.87 -0.38 7.03
N ASP A 7 -18.41 -0.09 8.19
CA ASP A 7 -19.76 0.39 8.40
C ASP A 7 -19.69 1.51 9.45
N TRP A 8 -20.22 2.68 9.14
CA TRP A 8 -20.11 3.88 9.96
C TRP A 8 -21.50 4.46 10.20
N ASP A 9 -21.96 4.39 11.45
CA ASP A 9 -23.26 4.90 11.89
C ASP A 9 -23.33 6.44 12.02
N ASP A 10 -22.18 7.11 12.17
CA ASP A 10 -22.09 8.58 12.31
C ASP A 10 -20.76 9.11 11.76
N ASN A 11 -20.83 9.83 10.64
CA ASN A 11 -19.67 10.46 9.99
C ASN A 11 -19.46 11.94 10.39
N SER A 12 -20.26 12.50 11.30
CA SER A 12 -20.19 13.92 11.69
C SER A 12 -18.82 14.31 12.29
N ALA A 13 -18.17 13.40 13.00
CA ALA A 13 -16.82 13.60 13.56
C ALA A 13 -15.71 13.69 12.49
N THR A 14 -16.00 13.32 11.24
CA THR A 14 -15.04 13.35 10.13
C THR A 14 -15.11 14.63 9.30
N GLY A 15 -16.02 15.56 9.63
CA GLY A 15 -16.26 16.79 8.87
C GLY A 15 -17.04 16.57 7.57
N LYS A 16 -17.43 15.32 7.26
CA LYS A 16 -18.37 15.00 6.18
C LYS A 16 -19.74 14.73 6.79
N ASN A 17 -20.56 15.79 6.84
CA ASN A 17 -21.98 15.66 7.20
C ASN A 17 -22.73 15.03 6.02
N GLY A 18 -23.08 13.75 6.12
CA GLY A 18 -23.91 13.07 5.13
C GLY A 18 -24.25 11.64 5.55
N ASP A 19 -25.06 10.98 4.72
CA ASP A 19 -25.58 9.62 4.93
C ASP A 19 -24.47 8.57 5.09
N ASP A 20 -24.83 7.44 5.69
CA ASP A 20 -23.95 6.31 6.01
C ASP A 20 -23.15 5.86 4.77
N ALA A 21 -21.85 5.57 4.96
CA ALA A 21 -21.00 5.05 3.89
C ALA A 21 -20.47 3.68 4.27
N SER A 22 -20.89 2.67 3.54
CA SER A 22 -20.42 1.31 3.71
C SER A 22 -19.33 0.97 2.68
N GLY A 23 -18.49 0.00 3.00
CA GLY A 23 -17.46 -0.49 2.09
C GLY A 23 -17.14 -1.94 2.37
N PHE A 24 -17.38 -2.80 1.38
CA PHE A 24 -17.03 -4.20 1.44
C PHE A 24 -16.10 -4.58 0.29
N ALA A 25 -14.89 -4.99 0.64
CA ALA A 25 -13.88 -5.44 -0.31
C ALA A 25 -13.32 -6.80 0.08
N ILE A 26 -13.05 -7.61 -0.93
CA ILE A 26 -12.29 -8.85 -0.80
C ILE A 26 -11.03 -8.74 -1.64
N GLY A 27 -10.00 -9.45 -1.22
CA GLY A 27 -8.89 -9.69 -2.11
C GLY A 27 -7.75 -10.42 -1.43
N GLY A 28 -6.55 -10.09 -1.85
CA GLY A 28 -5.36 -10.73 -1.34
C GLY A 28 -4.15 -10.41 -2.18
N ASN A 29 -3.10 -11.19 -1.95
CA ASN A 29 -1.83 -10.99 -2.60
C ASN A 29 -1.17 -12.33 -2.92
N ILE A 30 -0.31 -12.28 -3.93
CA ILE A 30 0.62 -13.35 -4.28
C ILE A 30 2.01 -12.74 -4.16
N LEU A 31 2.79 -13.28 -3.23
CA LEU A 31 4.16 -12.86 -2.97
C LEU A 31 5.11 -13.97 -3.40
N TYR A 32 6.14 -13.60 -4.15
CA TYR A 32 7.19 -14.52 -4.54
C TYR A 32 8.55 -13.91 -4.24
N LYS A 33 9.40 -14.67 -3.54
CA LYS A 33 10.80 -14.32 -3.28
C LYS A 33 11.67 -15.51 -3.60
N THR A 34 12.71 -15.31 -4.40
CA THR A 34 13.66 -16.38 -4.72
C THR A 34 14.51 -16.73 -3.51
N ALA A 35 15.07 -17.94 -3.50
CA ALA A 35 16.21 -18.24 -2.63
C ALA A 35 17.38 -17.31 -2.97
N PRO A 36 18.24 -16.98 -2.00
CA PRO A 36 19.43 -16.19 -2.27
C PRO A 36 20.42 -16.97 -3.14
N TYR A 37 20.91 -16.34 -4.20
CA TYR A 37 21.99 -16.85 -5.05
C TYR A 37 23.19 -15.92 -4.95
N TYR A 38 24.26 -16.38 -4.29
CA TYR A 38 25.42 -15.55 -3.93
C TYR A 38 25.05 -14.22 -3.24
N GLY A 39 24.01 -14.24 -2.39
CA GLY A 39 23.49 -13.06 -1.69
C GLY A 39 22.41 -12.30 -2.47
N PHE A 40 22.25 -12.52 -3.77
CA PHE A 40 21.20 -11.87 -4.57
C PHE A 40 19.85 -12.54 -4.39
N THR A 41 18.79 -11.75 -4.28
CA THR A 41 17.39 -12.21 -4.27
C THR A 41 16.56 -11.40 -5.24
N LEU A 42 15.51 -12.00 -5.79
CA LEU A 42 14.44 -11.31 -6.49
C LEU A 42 13.14 -11.45 -5.70
N GLY A 43 12.41 -10.36 -5.56
CA GLY A 43 11.11 -10.32 -4.91
C GLY A 43 10.05 -9.68 -5.80
N SER A 44 8.84 -10.23 -5.77
CA SER A 44 7.69 -9.66 -6.45
C SER A 44 6.42 -9.86 -5.61
N GLY A 45 5.44 -8.98 -5.80
CA GLY A 45 4.20 -9.01 -5.03
C GLY A 45 3.06 -8.37 -5.80
N LEU A 46 2.10 -9.21 -6.18
CA LEU A 46 0.85 -8.81 -6.83
C LEU A 46 -0.24 -8.71 -5.77
N TYR A 47 -1.01 -7.63 -5.78
CA TYR A 47 -2.06 -7.33 -4.82
C TYR A 47 -3.35 -7.02 -5.55
N THR A 48 -4.48 -7.44 -5.00
CA THR A 48 -5.80 -7.17 -5.57
C THR A 48 -6.83 -6.87 -4.49
N THR A 49 -7.78 -6.02 -4.84
CA THR A 49 -8.96 -5.68 -4.06
C THR A 49 -10.15 -5.59 -5.01
N GLN A 50 -11.29 -6.15 -4.64
CA GLN A 50 -12.49 -6.23 -5.47
C GLN A 50 -13.74 -6.00 -4.60
N ASN A 51 -14.70 -5.23 -5.12
CA ASN A 51 -16.05 -5.17 -4.57
C ASN A 51 -16.79 -6.48 -4.88
N ALA A 52 -16.69 -7.46 -3.98
CA ALA A 52 -17.31 -8.75 -4.23
C ALA A 52 -18.83 -8.64 -4.14
N PHE A 53 -19.50 -9.30 -5.09
CA PHE A 53 -20.95 -9.34 -5.20
C PHE A 53 -21.62 -7.97 -5.38
N ASN A 54 -20.85 -6.92 -5.72
CA ASN A 54 -21.32 -5.53 -5.82
C ASN A 54 -22.06 -5.06 -4.55
N ILE A 55 -21.58 -5.46 -3.38
CA ILE A 55 -22.18 -5.09 -2.09
C ILE A 55 -21.96 -3.59 -1.80
N THR A 56 -20.83 -3.04 -2.23
CA THR A 56 -20.54 -1.61 -2.07
C THR A 56 -21.24 -0.81 -3.16
N ASP A 57 -22.10 0.13 -2.77
CA ASP A 57 -22.73 1.07 -3.68
C ASP A 57 -21.74 2.20 -4.06
N PRO A 58 -21.57 2.55 -5.34
CA PRO A 58 -20.78 3.72 -5.73
C PRO A 58 -21.22 5.04 -5.09
N GLU A 59 -22.50 5.20 -4.73
CA GLU A 59 -23.05 6.42 -4.12
C GLU A 59 -22.52 6.67 -2.70
N ASP A 60 -22.23 5.61 -1.94
CA ASP A 60 -21.59 5.65 -0.60
C ASP A 60 -20.23 6.36 -0.65
N GLY A 61 -19.60 6.46 -1.82
CA GLY A 61 -18.33 7.15 -2.05
C GLY A 61 -18.34 8.64 -1.72
N ALA A 62 -19.52 9.29 -1.70
CA ALA A 62 -19.68 10.70 -1.39
C ALA A 62 -19.26 10.99 0.07
N THR A 63 -19.73 10.16 1.00
CA THR A 63 -19.53 10.32 2.45
C THR A 63 -18.45 9.39 2.98
N ALA A 64 -18.01 8.39 2.20
CA ALA A 64 -16.89 7.51 2.54
C ALA A 64 -15.64 8.27 3.02
N THR A 65 -15.09 7.81 4.13
CA THR A 65 -13.84 8.31 4.71
C THR A 65 -12.80 7.20 4.69
N THR A 66 -12.73 6.42 5.76
CA THR A 66 -11.74 5.36 5.95
C THR A 66 -11.88 4.22 4.94
N SER A 67 -13.07 4.01 4.38
CA SER A 67 -13.36 2.96 3.41
C SER A 67 -12.85 3.26 2.00
N LYS A 68 -12.48 4.51 1.68
CA LYS A 68 -11.99 4.89 0.33
C LYS A 68 -10.71 4.15 -0.06
N ASP A 69 -9.85 3.85 0.90
CA ASP A 69 -8.60 3.13 0.68
C ASP A 69 -8.79 1.62 0.41
N LEU A 70 -10.03 1.11 0.46
CA LEU A 70 -10.34 -0.27 0.06
C LEU A 70 -10.40 -0.45 -1.45
N PHE A 71 -10.60 0.64 -2.20
CA PHE A 71 -10.88 0.63 -3.64
C PHE A 71 -9.93 1.56 -4.40
N LEU A 72 -10.05 1.53 -5.74
CA LEU A 72 -9.28 2.37 -6.63
C LEU A 72 -9.66 3.85 -6.45
N ARG A 73 -8.63 4.70 -6.35
CA ARG A 73 -8.71 6.16 -6.17
C ARG A 73 -8.00 6.92 -7.30
N ASP A 74 -7.67 6.25 -8.40
CA ASP A 74 -7.11 6.90 -9.57
C ASP A 74 -8.07 7.99 -10.08
N THR A 75 -7.54 8.97 -10.81
CA THR A 75 -8.37 10.08 -11.32
C THR A 75 -9.48 9.54 -12.23
N GLY A 76 -10.73 9.81 -11.87
CA GLY A 76 -11.92 9.36 -12.61
C GLY A 76 -12.50 8.02 -12.16
N SER A 77 -11.87 7.33 -11.20
CA SER A 77 -12.39 6.09 -10.62
C SER A 77 -13.63 6.32 -9.78
N LYS A 78 -14.51 5.32 -9.72
CA LYS A 78 -15.69 5.31 -8.86
C LYS A 78 -15.40 4.58 -7.55
N TYR A 79 -16.09 4.98 -6.49
CA TYR A 79 -16.05 4.21 -5.25
C TYR A 79 -16.59 2.79 -5.48
N GLY A 80 -15.97 1.81 -4.83
CA GLY A 80 -16.23 0.39 -5.09
C GLY A 80 -15.49 -0.20 -6.29
N GLU A 81 -14.73 0.59 -7.06
CA GLU A 81 -13.96 0.07 -8.19
C GLU A 81 -12.75 -0.76 -7.69
N GLY A 82 -12.76 -2.05 -8.00
CA GLY A 82 -11.66 -2.96 -7.67
C GLY A 82 -10.46 -2.75 -8.58
N PHE A 83 -9.27 -3.15 -8.10
CA PHE A 83 -8.05 -3.08 -8.90
C PHE A 83 -7.02 -4.11 -8.48
N THR A 84 -6.06 -4.34 -9.37
CA THR A 84 -4.92 -5.22 -9.16
C THR A 84 -3.64 -4.47 -9.51
N THR A 85 -2.61 -4.56 -8.66
CA THR A 85 -1.35 -3.85 -8.88
C THR A 85 -0.14 -4.68 -8.43
N LEU A 86 0.95 -4.56 -9.19
CA LEU A 86 2.25 -5.14 -8.86
C LEU A 86 3.02 -4.16 -7.98
N ALA A 87 2.74 -4.20 -6.67
CA ALA A 87 3.29 -3.26 -5.69
C ALA A 87 4.74 -3.57 -5.30
N GLN A 88 5.18 -4.83 -5.44
CA GLN A 88 6.57 -5.21 -5.21
C GLN A 88 7.17 -5.81 -6.47
N LEU A 89 8.37 -5.34 -6.82
CA LEU A 89 9.24 -5.88 -7.85
C LEU A 89 10.64 -5.32 -7.58
N TYR A 90 11.47 -6.08 -6.88
CA TYR A 90 12.77 -5.62 -6.43
C TYR A 90 13.85 -6.70 -6.59
N MET A 91 15.08 -6.23 -6.69
CA MET A 91 16.27 -7.03 -6.45
C MET A 91 16.82 -6.68 -5.07
N GLY A 92 17.25 -7.67 -4.32
CA GLY A 92 17.95 -7.49 -3.06
C GLY A 92 19.33 -8.12 -3.07
N TYR A 93 20.20 -7.62 -2.20
CA TYR A 93 21.51 -8.21 -1.95
C TYR A 93 21.81 -8.21 -0.46
N ASP A 94 22.13 -9.39 0.06
CA ASP A 94 22.47 -9.62 1.46
C ASP A 94 23.99 -9.84 1.60
N PHE A 95 24.63 -9.01 2.44
CA PHE A 95 26.05 -9.11 2.78
C PHE A 95 26.25 -8.94 4.29
N ALA A 96 26.80 -9.95 4.97
CA ALA A 96 26.91 -9.99 6.43
C ALA A 96 25.56 -9.71 7.12
N ARG A 97 25.46 -8.70 8.01
CA ARG A 97 24.20 -8.27 8.62
C ARG A 97 23.57 -7.07 7.91
N THR A 98 24.01 -6.79 6.69
CA THR A 98 23.51 -5.72 5.83
C THR A 98 22.65 -6.28 4.71
N LYS A 99 21.46 -5.70 4.54
CA LYS A 99 20.50 -6.06 3.50
C LYS A 99 20.22 -4.84 2.64
N THR A 100 20.13 -5.04 1.34
CA THR A 100 19.81 -3.99 0.39
C THR A 100 18.62 -4.39 -0.47
N LYS A 101 17.83 -3.41 -0.90
CA LYS A 101 16.78 -3.58 -1.91
C LYS A 101 16.85 -2.42 -2.90
N THR A 102 16.56 -2.72 -4.16
CA THR A 102 16.38 -1.71 -5.21
C THR A 102 15.20 -2.10 -6.11
N GLY A 103 14.44 -1.11 -6.55
CA GLY A 103 13.20 -1.30 -7.30
C GLY A 103 11.98 -0.95 -6.46
N ARG A 104 10.90 -1.74 -6.57
CA ARG A 104 9.63 -1.54 -5.84
C ARG A 104 9.53 -2.46 -4.65
N PHE A 105 9.42 -1.91 -3.45
CA PHE A 105 9.39 -2.70 -2.21
C PHE A 105 8.54 -2.04 -1.12
N LEU A 106 8.28 -2.81 -0.08
CA LEU A 106 7.75 -2.31 1.18
C LEU A 106 8.93 -1.96 2.09
N THR A 107 8.87 -0.78 2.70
CA THR A 107 9.83 -0.31 3.70
C THR A 107 9.07 0.17 4.92
N THR A 108 9.65 -0.05 6.09
CA THR A 108 9.17 0.51 7.35
C THR A 108 10.28 1.37 7.93
N ASN A 109 9.97 2.65 8.15
CA ASN A 109 10.84 3.61 8.80
C ASN A 109 9.97 4.64 9.56
N PRO A 110 10.53 5.61 10.30
CA PRO A 110 9.73 6.58 11.06
C PRO A 110 8.76 7.44 10.23
N TRP A 111 8.90 7.47 8.91
CA TRP A 111 8.10 8.31 7.99
C TRP A 111 7.10 7.50 7.16
N ILE A 112 7.45 6.26 6.81
CA ILE A 112 6.70 5.37 5.93
C ILE A 112 6.49 4.05 6.65
N THR A 113 5.23 3.71 6.88
CA THR A 113 4.84 2.39 7.39
C THR A 113 3.85 1.76 6.42
N PRO A 114 4.12 0.54 5.92
CA PRO A 114 3.22 -0.19 5.05
C PRO A 114 2.12 -0.80 5.91
N ASN A 115 1.17 0.03 6.37
CA ASN A 115 0.06 -0.45 7.20
C ASN A 115 -0.88 -1.32 6.36
N ASP A 116 -1.12 -2.54 6.86
CA ASP A 116 -2.09 -3.50 6.33
C ASP A 116 -3.48 -3.33 6.97
N THR A 117 -3.85 -2.08 7.30
CA THR A 117 -5.20 -1.77 7.83
C THR A 117 -6.27 -1.72 6.72
N LYS A 118 -5.88 -2.05 5.49
CA LYS A 118 -6.66 -2.05 4.24
C LYS A 118 -6.13 -3.17 3.34
N MET A 119 -6.71 -3.32 2.15
CA MET A 119 -6.43 -4.45 1.25
C MET A 119 -5.05 -4.45 0.59
N ILE A 120 -4.52 -3.26 0.29
CA ILE A 120 -3.28 -3.10 -0.48
C ILE A 120 -2.35 -2.16 0.29
N PRO A 121 -1.10 -2.58 0.58
CA PRO A 121 -0.16 -1.76 1.34
C PRO A 121 0.39 -0.61 0.51
N ILE A 122 0.90 0.40 1.21
CA ILE A 122 1.77 1.44 0.64
C ILE A 122 3.07 0.79 0.20
N ALA A 123 3.54 1.09 -1.02
CA ALA A 123 4.82 0.63 -1.54
C ALA A 123 5.65 1.80 -2.06
N VAL A 124 6.96 1.64 -2.12
CA VAL A 124 7.90 2.66 -2.59
C VAL A 124 8.75 2.14 -3.75
N GLU A 125 9.19 3.04 -4.63
CA GLU A 125 10.18 2.79 -5.68
C GLU A 125 11.46 3.53 -5.33
N GLY A 126 12.58 2.81 -5.19
CA GLY A 126 13.84 3.41 -4.75
C GLY A 126 14.93 2.41 -4.39
N ILE A 127 15.74 2.78 -3.40
CA ILE A 127 16.82 1.97 -2.81
C ILE A 127 16.70 2.01 -1.28
N GLU A 128 16.88 0.87 -0.62
CA GLU A 128 16.94 0.72 0.84
C GLU A 128 18.23 -0.03 1.20
N VAL A 129 18.91 0.42 2.24
CA VAL A 129 20.05 -0.25 2.87
C VAL A 129 19.80 -0.32 4.37
N VAL A 130 19.71 -1.52 4.91
CA VAL A 130 19.55 -1.76 6.35
C VAL A 130 20.73 -2.57 6.85
N SER A 131 21.57 -1.93 7.66
CA SER A 131 22.70 -2.58 8.33
C SER A 131 22.40 -2.77 9.81
N ASN A 132 22.60 -4.01 10.26
CA ASN A 132 22.59 -4.33 11.67
C ASN A 132 23.99 -4.58 12.19
N ASP A 133 25.07 -4.21 11.49
CA ASP A 133 26.46 -4.63 11.79
C ASP A 133 27.03 -4.08 13.12
N PHE A 134 26.41 -3.05 13.68
CA PHE A 134 26.74 -2.49 14.99
C PHE A 134 25.95 -3.18 16.13
N LEU A 135 26.56 -3.31 17.31
CA LEU A 135 25.90 -3.92 18.46
C LEU A 135 24.71 -3.05 18.90
N ASN A 136 23.54 -3.67 19.08
CA ASN A 136 22.29 -3.03 19.54
C ASN A 136 21.86 -1.80 18.72
N THR A 137 22.29 -1.71 17.45
CA THR A 137 22.02 -0.55 16.60
C THR A 137 21.67 -1.00 15.19
N THR A 138 20.57 -0.48 14.65
CA THR A 138 20.18 -0.61 13.25
C THR A 138 20.39 0.72 12.55
N ILE A 139 21.12 0.72 11.45
CA ILE A 139 21.30 1.88 10.58
C ILE A 139 20.53 1.60 9.30
N GLN A 140 19.61 2.49 8.96
CA GLN A 140 18.81 2.41 7.75
C GLN A 140 19.00 3.68 6.91
N PHE A 141 19.23 3.49 5.61
CA PHE A 141 19.29 4.54 4.62
C PHE A 141 18.33 4.21 3.48
N ASP A 142 17.39 5.12 3.24
CA ASP A 142 16.37 4.97 2.20
C ASP A 142 16.45 6.15 1.24
N TYR A 143 16.51 5.85 -0.06
CA TYR A 143 16.33 6.83 -1.12
C TYR A 143 15.10 6.43 -1.95
N VAL A 144 13.99 7.13 -1.72
CA VAL A 144 12.69 6.86 -2.34
C VAL A 144 12.37 7.95 -3.36
N GLN A 145 12.04 7.56 -4.59
CA GLN A 145 11.69 8.49 -5.66
C GLN A 145 10.18 8.58 -5.89
N LYS A 146 9.48 7.46 -5.72
CA LYS A 146 8.04 7.38 -5.92
C LYS A 146 7.39 6.55 -4.82
N ILE A 147 6.14 6.88 -4.55
CA ILE A 147 5.28 6.16 -3.62
C ILE A 147 4.00 5.72 -4.34
N LYS A 148 3.50 4.56 -3.97
CA LYS A 148 2.20 4.05 -4.35
C LYS A 148 1.34 3.98 -3.10
N GLU A 149 0.35 4.85 -3.01
CA GLU A 149 -0.63 4.86 -1.91
C GLU A 149 -1.55 3.62 -1.98
N ARG A 150 -2.34 3.39 -0.92
CA ARG A 150 -3.15 2.17 -0.78
C ARG A 150 -4.19 2.01 -1.88
N GLY A 151 -4.83 3.11 -2.28
CA GLY A 151 -5.88 3.14 -3.30
C GLY A 151 -5.39 3.50 -4.71
N MET A 152 -4.09 3.65 -4.95
CA MET A 152 -3.55 4.05 -6.26
C MET A 152 -3.00 2.84 -7.01
N SER A 153 -3.29 2.74 -8.31
CA SER A 153 -2.79 1.63 -9.13
C SER A 153 -1.33 1.81 -9.56
N TYR A 154 -0.83 3.05 -9.51
CA TYR A 154 0.47 3.48 -10.02
C TYR A 154 1.35 4.16 -8.95
N PHE A 155 2.65 4.22 -9.24
CA PHE A 155 3.64 4.93 -8.43
C PHE A 155 3.83 6.34 -8.96
N ASP A 156 3.82 7.34 -8.06
CA ASP A 156 4.04 8.74 -8.42
C ASP A 156 4.93 9.45 -7.39
N GLY A 157 5.35 10.68 -7.71
CA GLY A 157 6.15 11.51 -6.82
C GLY A 157 5.44 11.78 -5.50
N MET A 158 6.17 11.79 -4.39
CA MET A 158 5.60 11.97 -3.04
C MET A 158 4.91 13.32 -2.79
N ALA A 159 5.02 14.26 -3.74
CA ALA A 159 4.38 15.58 -3.68
C ALA A 159 3.15 15.70 -4.60
N SER A 160 2.90 14.70 -5.45
CA SER A 160 1.76 14.69 -6.38
C SER A 160 0.70 13.65 -6.01
N THR A 161 0.87 12.98 -4.87
CA THR A 161 -0.02 11.89 -4.48
C THR A 161 -1.31 12.41 -3.84
N GLY A 162 -2.37 11.59 -3.86
CA GLY A 162 -3.72 12.00 -3.52
C GLY A 162 -3.90 12.40 -2.04
N ASP A 163 -2.98 12.00 -1.16
CA ASP A 163 -2.99 12.36 0.26
C ASP A 163 -2.06 13.56 0.58
N THR A 164 -1.50 14.24 -0.43
CA THR A 164 -0.75 15.50 -0.24
C THR A 164 -1.71 16.64 0.08
N PRO A 165 -1.49 17.42 1.16
CA PRO A 165 -2.30 18.63 1.41
C PRO A 165 -2.22 19.58 0.20
N THR A 166 -3.38 20.01 -0.29
CA THR A 166 -3.51 21.06 -1.32
C THR A 166 -3.83 22.41 -0.68
#